data_AF-A0A7C6FUW4-F1
#
_entry.id   AF-A0A7C6FUW4-F1
#
_cell.length_a   1.000
_cell.length_b   1.000
_cell.length_c   1.000
_cell.angle_alpha   90.00
_cell.angle_beta   90.00
_cell.angle_gamma   90.00
#
_symmetry.space_group_name_H-M   'P 1'
#
loop_
_entity.id
_entity.type
_entity.pdbx_description
1 polymer ?
#
loop_
_entity_poly.entity_id
_entity_poly.type
_entity_poly.pdbx_seq_one_letter_code
_entity_poly.pdbx_strand_id
1 'polypeptide(L)'
;MRMSSLPPIYSRIALDIASKIARGEIKEGERLSGRSLTSSQYRVSPETVRRSFRLLADVGIVDIQKNSGAVVLSRARAADYVDRFEAKKDMVQLKEALHALISEREALDKQIYNIIEQIIDLNERFRSSDPLRGYEFEIHAHSPIVGKTIADVNFWQNTGGTIVAIRRDGEIILSPGPYAVFEPKDTIIVLGDIDVYDRVGAFIGASW
;
A
#
# COMPACT_ATOMS: atom_id res chain seq x y z
N MET A 1 -9.26 11.17 22.74
CA MET A 1 -9.20 12.64 22.95
C MET A 1 -9.90 13.30 21.77
N ARG A 2 -11.03 14.00 21.97
CA ARG A 2 -11.84 14.55 20.85
C ARG A 2 -11.06 15.69 20.18
N MET A 3 -10.43 15.42 19.04
CA MET A 3 -9.94 16.47 18.15
C MET A 3 -11.16 17.09 17.48
N SER A 4 -11.58 18.27 17.96
CA SER A 4 -12.55 19.09 17.26
C SER A 4 -11.90 19.59 15.96
N SER A 5 -12.14 18.90 14.85
CA SER A 5 -11.62 19.19 13.50
C SER A 5 -12.24 20.44 12.86
N LEU A 6 -13.16 21.10 13.54
CA LEU A 6 -13.81 22.31 13.07
C LEU A 6 -13.28 23.53 13.83
N PRO A 7 -12.81 24.58 13.13
CA PRO A 7 -12.37 25.81 13.76
C PRO A 7 -13.52 26.42 14.60
N PRO A 8 -13.21 27.05 15.75
CA PRO A 8 -14.22 27.65 16.61
C PRO A 8 -15.15 28.60 15.86
N ILE A 9 -16.41 28.71 16.30
CA ILE A 9 -17.44 29.51 15.61
C ILE A 9 -16.99 30.96 15.34
N TYR A 10 -16.33 31.61 16.31
CA TYR A 10 -15.82 32.98 16.14
C TYR A 10 -14.71 33.07 15.05
N SER A 11 -13.87 32.04 14.92
CA SER A 11 -12.82 31.99 13.89
C SER A 11 -13.42 31.84 12.49
N ARG A 12 -14.52 31.10 12.35
CA ARG A 12 -15.24 30.98 11.08
C ARG A 12 -15.92 32.29 10.67
N ILE A 13 -16.48 33.01 11.63
CA ILE A 13 -17.03 34.35 11.40
C ILE A 13 -15.93 35.33 10.99
N ALA A 14 -14.77 35.28 11.65
CA ALA A 14 -13.62 36.11 11.28
C ALA A 14 -13.16 35.82 9.83
N LEU A 15 -13.04 34.54 9.45
CA LEU A 15 -12.68 34.13 8.09
C LEU A 15 -13.71 34.60 7.05
N ASP A 16 -15.01 34.48 7.33
CA ASP A 16 -16.06 34.93 6.40
C ASP A 16 -15.99 36.45 6.18
N ILE A 17 -15.83 37.23 7.26
CA ILE A 17 -15.66 38.69 7.17
C ILE A 17 -14.37 39.03 6.40
N ALA A 18 -13.24 38.38 6.70
CA ALA A 18 -11.98 38.61 6.00
C ALA A 18 -12.10 38.25 4.51
N SER A 19 -12.83 37.20 4.16
CA SER A 19 -13.07 36.79 2.78
C SER A 19 -13.90 37.82 2.01
N LYS A 20 -14.94 38.38 2.62
CA LYS A 20 -15.76 39.47 2.04
C LYS A 20 -14.94 40.73 1.81
N ILE A 21 -14.06 41.08 2.75
CA ILE A 21 -13.11 42.20 2.61
C ILE A 21 -12.11 41.90 1.47
N ALA A 22 -11.52 40.70 1.44
CA ALA A 22 -10.54 40.30 0.43
C ALA A 22 -11.14 40.31 -1.00
N ARG A 23 -12.39 39.89 -1.17
CA ARG A 23 -13.14 39.96 -2.43
C ARG A 23 -13.57 41.38 -2.82
N GLY A 24 -13.47 42.34 -1.89
CA GLY A 24 -13.85 43.74 -2.12
C GLY A 24 -15.35 44.01 -1.96
N GLU A 25 -16.12 43.07 -1.39
CA GLU A 25 -17.53 43.28 -1.03
C GLU A 25 -17.65 44.32 0.09
N ILE A 26 -16.64 44.38 0.97
CA ILE A 26 -16.49 45.40 2.02
C ILE A 26 -15.20 46.17 1.72
N LYS A 27 -15.29 47.49 1.62
CA LYS A 27 -14.16 48.35 1.24
C LYS A 27 -13.33 48.77 2.44
N GLU A 28 -12.06 49.09 2.21
CA GLU A 28 -11.23 49.76 3.21
C GLU A 28 -11.87 51.10 3.62
N GLY A 29 -11.83 51.40 4.93
CA GLY A 29 -12.52 52.54 5.52
C GLY A 29 -14.01 52.34 5.78
N GLU A 30 -14.61 51.25 5.30
CA GLU A 30 -16.02 50.95 5.54
C GLU A 30 -16.27 50.51 6.99
N ARG A 31 -17.42 50.92 7.54
CA ARG A 31 -17.83 50.63 8.93
C ARG A 31 -18.67 49.36 9.01
N LEU A 32 -18.15 48.40 9.76
CA LEU A 32 -18.83 47.18 10.17
C LEU A 32 -19.56 47.43 11.51
N SER A 33 -20.84 47.80 11.42
CA SER A 33 -21.68 48.00 12.61
C SER A 33 -22.16 46.67 13.19
N GLY A 34 -22.01 46.50 14.50
CA GLY A 34 -22.45 45.32 15.24
C GLY A 34 -23.97 45.10 15.25
N ARG A 35 -24.79 46.10 14.87
CA ARG A 35 -26.26 46.01 14.87
C ARG A 35 -26.86 45.60 13.52
N SER A 36 -26.19 45.83 12.39
CA SER A 36 -26.74 45.53 11.05
C SER A 36 -26.20 44.24 10.42
N LEU A 37 -24.99 43.80 10.78
CA LEU A 37 -24.30 42.73 10.04
C LEU A 37 -23.95 41.47 10.85
N THR A 38 -23.92 41.49 12.19
CA THR A 38 -23.07 40.48 12.88
C THR A 38 -23.74 39.54 13.89
N SER A 39 -24.82 39.91 14.60
CA SER A 39 -25.53 38.94 15.48
C SER A 39 -26.78 38.32 14.83
N SER A 40 -27.51 39.11 14.04
CA SER A 40 -28.75 38.69 13.36
C SER A 40 -28.50 37.79 12.15
N GLN A 41 -27.47 38.08 11.33
CA GLN A 41 -27.09 37.25 10.18
C GLN A 41 -26.48 35.91 10.58
N TYR A 42 -25.62 35.89 11.61
CA TYR A 42 -24.89 34.69 11.99
C TYR A 42 -25.55 33.88 13.12
N ARG A 43 -26.69 34.34 13.69
CA ARG A 43 -27.41 33.71 14.82
C ARG A 43 -26.49 33.30 15.99
N VAL A 44 -25.54 34.15 16.37
CA VAL A 44 -24.57 33.89 17.45
C VAL A 44 -24.66 34.92 18.57
N SER A 45 -24.10 34.55 19.73
CA SER A 45 -23.96 35.46 20.87
C SER A 45 -23.10 36.69 20.52
N PRO A 46 -23.45 37.88 21.04
CA PRO A 46 -22.64 39.09 20.87
C PRO A 46 -21.17 38.93 21.28
N GLU A 47 -20.87 38.09 22.27
CA GLU A 47 -19.49 37.85 22.72
C GLU A 47 -18.70 37.03 21.69
N THR A 48 -19.36 36.14 20.94
CA THR A 48 -18.75 35.39 19.82
C THR A 48 -18.37 36.34 18.69
N VAL A 49 -19.26 37.26 18.33
CA VAL A 49 -18.99 38.34 17.36
C VAL A 49 -17.82 39.21 17.79
N ARG A 50 -17.81 39.61 19.07
CA ARG A 50 -16.75 40.45 19.64
C ARG A 50 -15.40 39.74 19.66
N ARG A 51 -15.38 38.41 19.84
CA ARG A 51 -14.17 37.60 19.69
C ARG A 51 -13.69 37.56 18.24
N SER A 52 -14.60 37.42 17.26
CA SER A 52 -14.25 37.45 15.84
C SER A 52 -13.60 38.78 15.44
N PHE A 53 -14.19 39.91 15.85
CA PHE A 53 -13.64 41.24 15.56
C PHE A 53 -12.30 41.49 16.25
N ARG A 54 -12.11 41.03 17.49
CA ARG A 54 -10.78 41.08 18.14
C ARG A 54 -9.75 40.31 17.34
N LEU A 55 -10.10 39.12 16.88
CA LEU A 55 -9.17 38.29 16.11
C LEU A 55 -8.75 38.95 14.78
N LEU A 56 -9.67 39.66 14.12
CA LEU A 56 -9.37 40.48 12.93
C LEU A 56 -8.59 41.76 13.26
N ALA A 57 -8.81 42.34 14.43
CA ALA A 57 -8.10 43.53 14.89
C ALA A 57 -6.65 43.23 15.28
N ASP A 58 -6.40 42.07 15.90
CA ASP A 58 -5.07 41.61 16.30
C ASP A 58 -4.13 41.45 15.09
N VAL A 59 -4.67 41.03 13.93
CA VAL A 59 -3.93 40.96 12.65
C VAL A 59 -4.01 42.26 11.84
N GLY A 60 -4.66 43.30 12.38
CA GLY A 60 -4.73 44.64 11.80
C GLY A 60 -5.56 44.72 10.51
N ILE A 61 -6.56 43.85 10.35
CA ILE A 61 -7.54 43.90 9.24
C ILE A 61 -8.62 44.93 9.55
N VAL A 62 -9.01 45.07 10.83
CA VAL A 62 -10.02 46.03 11.28
C VAL A 62 -9.54 46.79 12.52
N ASP A 63 -10.07 47.98 12.75
CA ASP A 63 -9.92 48.74 14.01
C ASP A 63 -11.23 48.73 14.79
N ILE A 64 -11.16 48.49 16.11
CA ILE A 64 -12.34 48.42 16.97
C ILE A 64 -12.60 49.80 17.58
N GLN A 65 -13.74 50.40 17.22
CA GLN A 65 -14.12 51.73 17.70
C GLN A 65 -15.11 51.65 18.87
N LYS A 66 -14.84 52.42 19.94
CA LYS A 66 -15.73 52.48 21.12
C LYS A 66 -17.16 52.85 20.68
N ASN A 67 -18.12 52.01 21.07
CA ASN A 67 -19.56 52.16 20.82
C ASN A 67 -20.03 52.18 19.34
N SER A 68 -19.17 51.95 18.35
CA SER A 68 -19.52 52.18 16.93
C SER A 68 -19.26 51.02 15.96
N GLY A 69 -18.68 49.91 16.42
CA GLY A 69 -18.38 48.73 15.58
C GLY A 69 -16.90 48.62 15.23
N ALA A 70 -16.60 48.15 14.01
CA ALA A 70 -15.23 48.03 13.51
C ALA A 70 -15.06 48.75 12.15
N VAL A 71 -13.88 49.29 11.86
CA VAL A 71 -13.56 49.91 10.56
C VAL A 71 -12.54 49.04 9.83
N VAL A 72 -12.74 48.77 8.54
CA VAL A 72 -11.76 48.01 7.76
C VAL A 72 -10.50 48.83 7.51
N LEU A 73 -9.35 48.31 7.89
CA LEU A 73 -8.05 48.95 7.73
C LEU A 73 -7.34 48.51 6.44
N SER A 74 -7.36 47.22 6.13
CA SER A 74 -6.58 46.68 5.01
C SER A 74 -7.20 45.43 4.39
N ARG A 75 -7.43 45.50 3.08
CA ARG A 75 -7.82 44.41 2.21
C ARG A 75 -6.67 43.43 1.97
N ALA A 76 -5.44 43.94 1.83
CA ALA A 76 -4.26 43.10 1.63
C ALA A 76 -4.06 42.13 2.82
N ARG A 77 -4.15 42.65 4.06
CA ARG A 77 -4.07 41.80 5.27
C ARG A 77 -5.23 40.81 5.37
N ALA A 78 -6.40 41.18 4.86
CA ALA A 78 -7.55 40.28 4.82
C ALA A 78 -7.30 39.10 3.86
N ALA A 79 -6.69 39.36 2.69
CA ALA A 79 -6.30 38.32 1.74
C ALA A 79 -5.24 37.38 2.36
N ASP A 80 -4.16 37.93 2.94
CA ASP A 80 -3.12 37.14 3.61
C ASP A 80 -3.69 36.25 4.74
N TYR A 81 -4.68 36.75 5.47
CA TYR A 81 -5.34 36.00 6.53
C TYR A 81 -6.15 34.81 6.01
N VAL A 82 -6.88 35.01 4.90
CA VAL A 82 -7.63 33.94 4.23
C VAL A 82 -6.68 32.88 3.69
N ASP A 83 -5.61 33.28 3.01
CA ASP A 83 -4.62 32.36 2.42
C ASP A 83 -3.94 31.50 3.50
N ARG A 84 -3.52 32.10 4.61
CA ARG A 84 -2.94 31.36 5.74
C ARG A 84 -3.93 30.40 6.39
N PHE A 85 -5.21 30.75 6.40
CA PHE A 85 -6.24 29.90 6.98
C PHE A 85 -6.52 28.68 6.11
N GLU A 86 -6.61 28.85 4.78
CA GLU A 86 -6.77 27.73 3.84
C GLU A 86 -5.52 26.83 3.84
N ALA A 87 -4.30 27.39 3.80
CA ALA A 87 -3.07 26.58 3.86
C ALA A 87 -3.00 25.69 5.13
N LYS A 88 -3.46 26.21 6.27
CA LYS A 88 -3.52 25.44 7.52
C LYS A 88 -4.56 24.31 7.45
N LYS A 89 -5.69 24.55 6.79
CA LYS A 89 -6.76 23.57 6.58
C LYS A 89 -6.30 22.45 5.63
N ASP A 90 -5.63 22.81 4.54
CA ASP A 90 -5.07 21.85 3.58
C ASP A 90 -4.05 20.92 4.25
N MET A 91 -3.18 21.45 5.10
CA MET A 91 -2.20 20.62 5.84
C MET A 91 -2.88 19.61 6.78
N VAL A 92 -3.97 19.99 7.45
CA VAL A 92 -4.73 19.06 8.30
C VAL A 92 -5.37 17.96 7.47
N GLN A 93 -5.97 18.32 6.32
CA GLN A 93 -6.58 17.35 5.41
C GLN A 93 -5.55 16.37 4.82
N LEU A 94 -4.38 16.88 4.40
CA LEU A 94 -3.28 16.04 3.91
C LEU A 94 -2.78 15.07 4.98
N LYS A 95 -2.69 15.53 6.23
CA LYS A 95 -2.30 14.66 7.36
C LYS A 95 -3.33 13.57 7.63
N GLU A 96 -4.62 13.90 7.59
CA GLU A 96 -5.70 12.92 7.76
C GLU A 96 -5.70 11.89 6.62
N ALA A 97 -5.53 12.35 5.38
CA ALA A 97 -5.41 11.48 4.21
C ALA A 97 -4.18 10.55 4.32
N LEU A 98 -3.03 11.07 4.74
CA LEU A 98 -1.82 10.26 4.96
C LEU A 98 -2.04 9.20 6.02
N HIS A 99 -2.66 9.54 7.16
CA HIS A 99 -2.96 8.55 8.19
C HIS A 99 -3.91 7.45 7.69
N ALA A 100 -4.93 7.80 6.89
CA ALA A 100 -5.81 6.83 6.26
C ALA A 100 -5.05 5.88 5.33
N LEU A 101 -4.17 6.41 4.46
CA LEU A 101 -3.34 5.62 3.55
C LEU A 101 -2.39 4.68 4.28
N ILE A 102 -1.80 5.13 5.40
CA ILE A 102 -0.95 4.27 6.25
C ILE A 102 -1.75 3.10 6.81
N SER A 103 -2.95 3.35 7.33
CA SER A 103 -3.82 2.27 7.85
C SER A 103 -4.27 1.31 6.76
N GLU A 104 -4.55 1.80 5.54
CA GLU A 104 -4.88 0.96 4.40
C GLU A 104 -3.69 0.07 4.00
N ARG A 105 -2.47 0.63 3.93
CA ARG A 105 -1.24 -0.14 3.70
C ARG A 105 -1.05 -1.24 4.73
N GLU A 106 -1.24 -0.95 6.02
CA GLU A 106 -1.12 -1.96 7.09
C GLU A 106 -2.14 -3.10 6.95
N ALA A 107 -3.35 -2.80 6.48
CA ALA A 107 -4.36 -3.80 6.21
C ALA A 107 -3.99 -4.68 4.99
N LEU A 108 -3.46 -4.06 3.93
CA LEU A 108 -2.95 -4.78 2.76
C LEU A 108 -1.77 -5.68 3.12
N ASP A 109 -0.81 -5.19 3.91
CA ASP A 109 0.33 -5.98 4.39
C ASP A 109 -0.16 -7.24 5.13
N LYS A 110 -1.16 -7.12 6.01
CA LYS A 110 -1.78 -8.28 6.69
C LYS A 110 -2.42 -9.26 5.72
N GLN A 111 -3.11 -8.77 4.70
CA GLN A 111 -3.69 -9.64 3.66
C GLN A 111 -2.62 -10.37 2.86
N ILE A 112 -1.53 -9.68 2.50
CA ILE A 112 -0.37 -10.28 1.82
C ILE A 112 0.19 -11.42 2.67
N TYR A 113 0.45 -11.19 3.96
CA TYR A 113 0.95 -12.24 4.84
C TYR A 113 -0.01 -13.42 4.99
N ASN A 114 -1.31 -13.17 5.12
CA ASN A 114 -2.30 -14.25 5.15
C ASN A 114 -2.31 -15.08 3.86
N ILE A 115 -2.16 -14.44 2.69
CA ILE A 115 -2.07 -15.14 1.41
C ILE A 115 -0.76 -15.94 1.33
N ILE A 116 0.35 -15.40 1.79
CA ILE A 116 1.63 -16.13 1.88
C ILE A 116 1.47 -17.37 2.76
N GLU A 117 0.85 -17.25 3.93
CA GLU A 117 0.57 -18.40 4.81
C GLU A 117 -0.33 -19.43 4.13
N GLN A 118 -1.36 -19.00 3.38
CA GLN A 118 -2.21 -19.90 2.60
C GLN A 118 -1.45 -20.59 1.47
N ILE A 119 -0.54 -19.89 0.79
CA ILE A 119 0.31 -20.49 -0.25
C ILE A 119 1.24 -21.52 0.38
N ILE A 120 1.84 -21.20 1.53
CA ILE A 120 2.69 -22.14 2.27
C ILE A 120 1.88 -23.35 2.72
N ASP A 121 0.72 -23.17 3.34
CA ASP A 121 -0.15 -24.28 3.78
C ASP A 121 -0.65 -25.09 2.58
N LEU A 122 -1.00 -24.44 1.47
CA LEU A 122 -1.38 -25.12 0.24
C LEU A 122 -0.20 -25.94 -0.32
N ASN A 123 1.00 -25.36 -0.35
CA ASN A 123 2.20 -26.05 -0.84
C ASN A 123 2.61 -27.18 0.12
N GLU A 124 2.55 -26.98 1.44
CA GLU A 124 2.76 -28.03 2.44
C GLU A 124 1.71 -29.12 2.33
N ARG A 125 0.44 -28.81 2.09
CA ARG A 125 -0.60 -29.80 1.77
C ARG A 125 -0.33 -30.49 0.44
N PHE A 126 0.14 -29.79 -0.59
CA PHE A 126 0.57 -30.39 -1.87
C PHE A 126 1.78 -31.31 -1.69
N ARG A 127 2.73 -30.97 -0.81
CA ARG A 127 3.88 -31.79 -0.43
C ARG A 127 3.48 -32.97 0.45
N SER A 128 2.48 -32.80 1.31
CA SER A 128 2.01 -33.80 2.28
C SER A 128 0.97 -34.77 1.70
N SER A 129 0.30 -34.40 0.60
CA SER A 129 -0.76 -35.23 -0.01
C SER A 129 -0.29 -36.10 -1.17
N ASP A 130 0.98 -36.05 -1.58
CA ASP A 130 1.51 -37.02 -2.54
C ASP A 130 3.00 -37.35 -2.36
N PRO A 131 3.35 -38.33 -1.49
CA PRO A 131 4.69 -38.93 -1.44
C PRO A 131 5.15 -39.57 -2.77
N LEU A 132 4.29 -39.64 -3.79
CA LEU A 132 4.54 -40.23 -5.11
C LEU A 132 4.75 -39.20 -6.22
N ARG A 133 4.83 -37.90 -5.90
CA ARG A 133 5.12 -36.87 -6.91
C ARG A 133 6.63 -36.67 -7.06
N GLY A 134 7.21 -37.39 -8.02
CA GLY A 134 8.65 -37.38 -8.30
C GLY A 134 9.14 -36.08 -8.92
N TYR A 135 10.42 -35.81 -8.73
CA TYR A 135 11.16 -34.76 -9.42
C TYR A 135 11.35 -35.14 -10.89
N GLU A 136 11.10 -34.19 -11.79
CA GLU A 136 11.31 -34.37 -13.23
C GLU A 136 12.68 -33.83 -13.64
N PHE A 137 13.46 -34.62 -14.38
CA PHE A 137 14.74 -34.21 -14.94
C PHE A 137 14.80 -34.49 -16.43
N GLU A 138 15.14 -33.47 -17.22
CA GLU A 138 15.44 -33.65 -18.64
C GLU A 138 16.90 -34.11 -18.82
N ILE A 139 17.10 -35.19 -19.58
CA ILE A 139 18.41 -35.71 -19.92
C ILE A 139 18.93 -34.98 -21.15
N HIS A 140 19.87 -34.05 -20.95
CA HIS A 140 20.50 -33.35 -22.07
C HIS A 140 21.33 -34.30 -22.94
N ALA A 141 21.49 -33.96 -24.23
CA ALA A 141 22.23 -34.76 -25.19
C ALA A 141 23.71 -35.04 -24.81
N HIS A 142 24.30 -34.17 -23.99
CA HIS A 142 25.68 -34.28 -23.50
C HIS A 142 25.76 -34.90 -22.09
N SER A 143 24.64 -35.41 -21.55
CA SER A 143 24.61 -36.02 -20.23
C SER A 143 25.46 -37.31 -20.21
N PRO A 144 26.24 -37.56 -19.13
CA PRO A 144 27.14 -38.72 -19.04
C PRO A 144 26.41 -40.07 -18.97
N ILE A 145 25.08 -40.06 -18.81
CA ILE A 145 24.23 -41.25 -18.74
C ILE A 145 23.56 -41.61 -20.06
N VAL A 146 23.63 -40.75 -21.09
CA VAL A 146 23.04 -41.02 -22.41
C VAL A 146 23.63 -42.30 -23.02
N GLY A 147 22.75 -43.15 -23.53
CA GLY A 147 23.11 -44.44 -24.14
C GLY A 147 23.41 -45.56 -23.15
N LYS A 148 23.37 -45.31 -21.83
CA LYS A 148 23.55 -46.32 -20.79
C LYS A 148 22.20 -46.78 -20.24
N THR A 149 22.14 -48.01 -19.72
CA THR A 149 20.94 -48.49 -19.03
C THR A 149 20.87 -47.95 -17.59
N ILE A 150 19.68 -47.98 -16.99
CA ILE A 150 19.47 -47.68 -15.56
C ILE A 150 20.41 -48.51 -14.67
N ALA A 151 20.60 -49.79 -14.99
CA ALA A 151 21.49 -50.68 -14.27
C ALA A 151 22.97 -50.34 -14.47
N ASP A 152 23.41 -50.02 -15.69
CA ASP A 152 24.82 -49.71 -15.98
C ASP A 152 25.33 -48.53 -15.14
N VAL A 153 24.44 -47.56 -14.89
CA VAL A 153 24.79 -46.36 -14.13
C VAL A 153 24.54 -46.52 -12.63
N ASN A 154 24.03 -47.67 -12.17
CA ASN A 154 23.64 -47.89 -10.76
C ASN A 154 22.88 -46.69 -10.18
N PHE A 155 21.82 -46.25 -10.88
CA PHE A 155 21.20 -44.95 -10.65
C PHE A 155 20.79 -44.74 -9.19
N TRP A 156 20.10 -45.71 -8.59
CA TRP A 156 19.63 -45.63 -7.22
C TRP A 156 20.79 -45.58 -6.21
N GLN A 157 21.86 -46.35 -6.43
CA GLN A 157 23.03 -46.36 -5.55
C GLN A 157 23.81 -45.04 -5.60
N ASN A 158 23.84 -44.37 -6.75
CA ASN A 158 24.55 -43.10 -6.91
C ASN A 158 23.72 -41.89 -6.46
N THR A 159 22.39 -41.97 -6.54
CA THR A 159 21.51 -40.80 -6.33
C THR A 159 20.55 -40.95 -5.15
N GLY A 160 20.33 -42.17 -4.65
CA GLY A 160 19.26 -42.48 -3.70
C GLY A 160 17.84 -42.34 -4.28
N GLY A 161 17.72 -42.05 -5.58
CA GLY A 161 16.44 -41.82 -6.26
C GLY A 161 15.91 -43.06 -6.98
N THR A 162 14.60 -43.26 -6.92
CA THR A 162 13.89 -44.33 -7.63
C THR A 162 13.23 -43.74 -8.87
N ILE A 163 13.62 -44.21 -10.06
CA ILE A 163 12.98 -43.82 -11.32
C ILE A 163 11.64 -44.54 -11.41
N VAL A 164 10.54 -43.78 -11.43
CA VAL A 164 9.19 -44.34 -11.54
C VAL A 164 8.65 -44.30 -12.96
N ALA A 165 9.13 -43.38 -13.79
CA ALA A 165 8.74 -43.27 -15.19
C ALA A 165 9.78 -42.54 -16.05
N ILE A 166 9.77 -42.81 -17.35
CA ILE A 166 10.50 -42.05 -18.37
C ILE A 166 9.48 -41.55 -19.39
N ARG A 167 9.47 -40.24 -19.65
CA ARG A 167 8.68 -39.62 -20.72
C ARG A 167 9.58 -39.41 -21.93
N ARG A 168 9.20 -39.97 -23.07
CA ARG A 168 9.95 -39.91 -24.33
C ARG A 168 8.99 -39.66 -25.49
N ASP A 169 9.26 -38.63 -26.29
CA ASP A 169 8.44 -38.28 -27.46
C ASP A 169 6.92 -38.18 -27.20
N GLY A 170 6.55 -37.77 -25.99
CA GLY A 170 5.14 -37.65 -25.57
C GLY A 170 4.52 -38.93 -24.99
N GLU A 171 5.20 -40.07 -25.07
CA GLU A 171 4.81 -41.34 -24.46
C GLU A 171 5.41 -41.49 -23.07
N ILE A 172 4.72 -42.22 -22.18
CA ILE A 172 5.17 -42.49 -20.81
C ILE A 172 5.48 -43.97 -20.63
N ILE A 173 6.75 -44.27 -20.36
CA ILE A 173 7.22 -45.60 -19.93
C ILE A 173 7.12 -45.64 -18.41
N LEU A 174 6.08 -46.32 -17.90
CA LEU A 174 5.90 -46.54 -16.47
C LEU A 174 6.79 -47.68 -15.96
N SER A 175 7.39 -47.49 -14.78
CA SER A 175 8.24 -48.48 -14.11
C SER A 175 9.32 -49.05 -15.03
N PRO A 176 10.24 -48.20 -15.54
CA PRO A 176 11.27 -48.66 -16.46
C PRO A 176 12.13 -49.73 -15.78
N GLY A 177 12.30 -50.86 -16.46
CA GLY A 177 13.15 -51.94 -15.97
C GLY A 177 14.65 -51.57 -15.97
N PRO A 178 15.52 -52.39 -15.36
CA PRO A 178 16.95 -52.12 -15.27
C PRO A 178 17.65 -51.94 -16.62
N TYR A 179 17.08 -52.48 -17.69
CA TYR A 179 17.62 -52.42 -19.06
C TYR A 179 17.12 -51.22 -19.87
N ALA A 180 16.28 -50.35 -19.32
CA ALA A 180 15.85 -49.15 -20.01
C ALA A 180 17.06 -48.23 -20.24
N VAL A 181 17.25 -47.79 -21.48
CA VAL A 181 18.36 -46.93 -21.91
C VAL A 181 17.93 -45.48 -21.85
N PHE A 182 18.77 -44.62 -21.29
CA PHE A 182 18.56 -43.17 -21.32
C PHE A 182 18.86 -42.59 -22.70
N GLU A 183 17.95 -41.79 -23.21
CA GLU A 183 18.09 -41.09 -24.49
C GLU A 183 18.10 -39.57 -24.30
N PRO A 184 18.71 -38.81 -25.23
CA PRO A 184 18.62 -37.37 -25.21
C PRO A 184 17.16 -36.90 -25.22
N LYS A 185 16.84 -35.90 -24.42
CA LYS A 185 15.50 -35.31 -24.21
C LYS A 185 14.50 -36.19 -23.47
N ASP A 186 14.93 -37.35 -22.96
CA ASP A 186 14.11 -38.09 -21.99
C ASP A 186 13.83 -37.19 -20.78
N THR A 187 12.60 -37.22 -20.29
CA THR A 187 12.27 -36.67 -18.97
C THR A 187 12.08 -37.82 -18.00
N ILE A 188 12.98 -37.97 -17.03
CA ILE A 188 12.87 -39.00 -15.98
C ILE A 188 12.11 -38.45 -14.78
N ILE A 189 11.21 -39.25 -14.22
CA ILE A 189 10.44 -38.92 -13.02
C ILE A 189 11.03 -39.75 -11.88
N VAL A 190 11.56 -39.09 -10.86
CA VAL A 190 12.36 -39.71 -9.78
C VAL A 190 11.76 -39.40 -8.41
N LEU A 191 11.51 -40.43 -7.61
CA LEU A 191 11.14 -40.30 -6.21
C LEU A 191 12.36 -40.41 -5.29
N GLY A 192 12.40 -39.61 -4.23
CA GLY A 192 13.46 -39.68 -3.23
C GLY A 192 13.23 -38.69 -2.09
N ASP A 193 14.24 -38.58 -1.22
CA ASP A 193 14.28 -37.59 -0.13
C ASP A 193 14.40 -36.15 -0.66
N ILE A 194 14.46 -35.17 0.24
CA ILE A 194 14.54 -33.75 -0.12
C ILE A 194 15.82 -33.39 -0.89
N ASP A 195 16.89 -34.16 -0.69
CA ASP A 195 18.22 -33.93 -1.29
C ASP A 195 18.42 -34.68 -2.62
N VAL A 196 17.47 -35.54 -3.02
CA VAL A 196 17.56 -36.32 -4.26
C VAL A 196 17.67 -35.41 -5.49
N TYR A 197 17.09 -34.21 -5.42
CA TYR A 197 17.11 -33.27 -6.53
C TYR A 197 18.52 -32.86 -6.92
N ASP A 198 19.32 -32.44 -5.93
CA ASP A 198 20.69 -31.98 -6.15
C ASP A 198 21.60 -33.15 -6.57
N ARG A 199 21.41 -34.33 -5.96
CA ARG A 199 22.21 -35.52 -6.30
C ARG A 199 21.95 -35.99 -7.73
N VAL A 200 20.68 -36.04 -8.15
CA VAL A 200 20.33 -36.43 -9.53
C VAL A 200 20.80 -35.37 -10.52
N GLY A 201 20.58 -34.08 -10.24
CA GLY A 201 21.05 -32.98 -11.09
C GLY A 201 22.57 -33.04 -11.35
N ALA A 202 23.36 -33.22 -10.29
CA ALA A 202 24.81 -33.40 -10.39
C ALA A 202 25.19 -34.68 -11.16
N PHE A 203 24.47 -35.78 -10.92
CA PHE A 203 24.74 -37.07 -11.54
C PHE A 203 24.50 -37.09 -13.06
N ILE A 204 23.43 -36.42 -13.52
CA ILE A 204 23.09 -36.32 -14.94
C ILE A 204 23.80 -35.16 -15.64
N GLY A 205 24.61 -34.37 -14.94
CA GLY A 205 25.32 -33.22 -15.50
C GLY A 205 24.40 -32.05 -15.90
N ALA A 206 23.27 -31.89 -15.22
CA ALA A 206 22.41 -30.72 -15.38
C ALA A 206 23.19 -29.49 -14.85
N SER A 207 23.74 -28.69 -15.76
CA SER A 207 24.34 -27.39 -15.44
C SER A 207 23.23 -26.34 -15.48
N TRP A 208 23.11 -25.57 -14.41
CA TRP A 208 22.14 -24.48 -14.25
C TRP A 208 22.22 -23.42 -15.36
#